data_AF-A0A6L3FP06-F1
#
_entry.id   AF-A0A6L3FP06-F1
#
_cell.length_a   1.000
_cell.length_b   1.000
_cell.length_c   1.000
_cell.angle_alpha   90.00
_cell.angle_beta   90.00
_cell.angle_gamma   90.00
#
_symmetry.space_group_name_H-M   'P 1'
#
loop_
_entity.id
_entity.type
_entity.pdbx_description
1 polymer ?
#
loop_
_entity_poly.entity_id
_entity_poly.type
_entity_poly.pdbx_seq_one_letter_code
_entity_poly.pdbx_strand_id
1 'polypeptide(L)'
;ANTIEASLEHLRNDCIIPVFAKDNEATLSHVAFIEAVQDATNTFFSGEQIELPDIRVSHVIKGRIPEAIHKPANQLLESDKTIYYERCAFVIEVPTIYETVHGNRLTLTIGGVRAYNHTNLYSKKGAERFKVFIGFTCKVCTNLCVSTDGYLSCLEVTNTRDLYQAVLEMFHKYDAAKHIHLMQSLGNTSMTEHQFCQLLGRMRLYQSLPQGYQKDIPKMLLTDTQVNNVAKAYINDENFGSLGNDLSMWKFYNLLTGANKSSYIDSFLDRAYNATELATGICSALHGDDKYQWFLS
;
A
#
# COMPACT_ATOMS: atom_id res chain seq x y z
N ALA A 1 -13.41 -5.75 -3.30
CA ALA A 1 -12.29 -4.93 -3.78
C ALA A 1 -12.41 -4.76 -5.30
N ASN A 2 -12.02 -3.62 -5.87
CA ASN A 2 -12.11 -3.37 -7.32
C ASN A 2 -10.90 -3.92 -8.10
N THR A 3 -10.28 -4.98 -7.59
CA THR A 3 -9.07 -5.61 -8.11
C THR A 3 -9.37 -7.06 -8.44
N ILE A 4 -8.62 -7.62 -9.38
CA ILE A 4 -8.65 -9.05 -9.71
C ILE A 4 -7.28 -9.66 -9.48
N GLU A 5 -7.25 -10.96 -9.22
CA GLU A 5 -6.01 -11.73 -9.19
C GLU A 5 -5.41 -11.85 -10.59
N ALA A 6 -4.08 -11.85 -10.68
CA ALA A 6 -3.35 -12.09 -11.91
C ALA A 6 -2.14 -12.98 -11.65
N SER A 7 -1.68 -13.71 -12.67
CA SER A 7 -0.43 -14.46 -12.62
C SER A 7 0.68 -13.72 -13.38
N LEU A 8 1.94 -13.99 -13.04
CA LEU A 8 3.08 -13.51 -13.82
C LEU A 8 3.00 -13.97 -15.28
N GLU A 9 2.52 -15.19 -15.52
CA GLU A 9 2.35 -15.75 -16.86
C GLU A 9 1.33 -14.94 -17.68
N HIS A 10 0.18 -14.62 -17.10
CA HIS A 10 -0.84 -13.80 -17.74
C HIS A 10 -0.30 -12.40 -18.10
N LEU A 11 0.39 -11.76 -17.15
CA LEU A 11 0.98 -10.43 -17.37
C LEU A 11 2.10 -10.45 -18.42
N ARG A 12 2.77 -11.59 -18.63
CA ARG A 12 3.86 -11.74 -19.59
C ARG A 12 3.35 -12.09 -20.99
N ASN A 13 2.39 -13.01 -21.09
CA ASN A 13 1.99 -13.63 -22.34
C ASN A 13 0.75 -12.99 -22.96
N ASP A 14 -0.17 -12.47 -22.14
CA ASP A 14 -1.48 -11.99 -22.60
C ASP A 14 -1.58 -10.45 -22.57
N CYS A 15 -0.70 -9.77 -21.83
CA CYS A 15 -0.72 -8.32 -21.69
C CYS A 15 0.33 -7.63 -22.56
N ILE A 16 -0.06 -6.55 -23.23
CA ILE A 16 0.88 -5.67 -23.93
C ILE A 16 1.59 -4.72 -22.95
N ILE A 17 2.75 -4.22 -23.36
CA ILE A 17 3.52 -3.21 -22.61
C ILE A 17 3.23 -1.83 -23.21
N PRO A 18 2.73 -0.86 -22.43
CA PRO A 18 2.55 0.50 -22.92
C PRO A 18 3.88 1.14 -23.35
N VAL A 19 3.81 2.06 -24.31
CA VAL A 19 4.96 2.79 -24.87
C VAL A 19 4.81 4.30 -24.65
N PHE A 20 5.93 5.02 -24.64
CA PHE A 20 5.96 6.48 -24.68
C PHE A 20 5.64 6.97 -26.10
N ALA A 21 4.66 7.87 -26.23
CA ALA A 21 4.09 8.22 -27.54
C ALA A 21 5.05 8.99 -28.45
N LYS A 22 6.05 9.71 -27.92
CA LYS A 22 6.94 10.57 -28.73
C LYS A 22 8.13 9.85 -29.35
N ASP A 23 8.62 8.81 -28.71
CA ASP A 23 9.80 8.03 -29.14
C ASP A 23 9.51 6.53 -29.28
N ASN A 24 8.28 6.11 -28.97
CA ASN A 24 7.80 4.74 -29.09
C ASN A 24 8.60 3.73 -28.25
N GLU A 25 9.28 4.20 -27.19
CA GLU A 25 10.01 3.33 -26.30
C GLU A 25 9.07 2.65 -25.30
N ALA A 26 9.29 1.36 -25.06
CA ALA A 26 8.53 0.62 -24.06
C ALA A 26 8.79 1.16 -22.65
N THR A 27 7.71 1.25 -21.88
CA THR A 27 7.78 1.36 -20.43
C THR A 27 8.45 0.12 -19.85
N LEU A 28 8.98 0.22 -18.64
CA LEU A 28 9.22 -0.99 -17.83
C LEU A 28 7.90 -1.77 -17.76
N SER A 29 7.87 -3.10 -17.68
CA SER A 29 6.58 -3.82 -17.54
C SER A 29 6.22 -4.07 -16.07
N HIS A 30 4.98 -4.45 -15.78
CA HIS A 30 4.62 -4.94 -14.44
C HIS A 30 5.44 -6.18 -14.07
N VAL A 31 5.67 -7.08 -15.04
CA VAL A 31 6.49 -8.28 -14.88
C VAL A 31 7.92 -7.92 -14.49
N ALA A 32 8.55 -7.01 -15.25
CA ALA A 32 9.92 -6.58 -14.99
C ALA A 32 10.09 -5.93 -13.61
N PHE A 33 9.05 -5.24 -13.13
CA PHE A 33 9.02 -4.69 -11.77
C PHE A 33 8.95 -5.80 -10.71
N ILE A 34 8.01 -6.72 -10.85
CA ILE A 34 7.82 -7.82 -9.89
C ILE A 34 9.08 -8.68 -9.82
N GLU A 35 9.66 -9.05 -10.96
CA GLU A 35 10.89 -9.85 -11.05
C GLU A 35 12.08 -9.12 -10.41
N ALA A 36 12.28 -7.83 -10.69
CA ALA A 36 13.36 -7.07 -10.07
C ALA A 36 13.27 -7.04 -8.52
N VAL A 37 12.06 -6.90 -7.97
CA VAL A 37 11.85 -6.93 -6.52
C VAL A 37 11.99 -8.34 -5.97
N GLN A 38 11.50 -9.36 -6.68
CA GLN A 38 11.63 -10.76 -6.29
C GLN A 38 13.11 -11.19 -6.27
N ASP A 39 13.89 -10.80 -7.27
CA ASP A 39 15.33 -11.09 -7.34
C ASP A 39 16.09 -10.41 -6.20
N ALA A 40 15.77 -9.15 -5.89
CA ALA A 40 16.36 -8.45 -4.75
C ALA A 40 16.01 -9.15 -3.44
N THR A 41 14.75 -9.61 -3.29
CA THR A 41 14.28 -10.33 -2.10
C THR A 41 15.02 -11.67 -1.94
N ASN A 42 15.13 -12.46 -3.01
CA ASN A 42 15.88 -13.71 -3.04
C ASN A 42 17.37 -13.54 -2.73
N THR A 43 17.96 -12.44 -3.19
CA THR A 43 19.38 -12.14 -2.94
C THR A 43 19.60 -11.77 -1.47
N PHE A 44 18.79 -10.87 -0.93
CA PHE A 44 18.98 -10.33 0.42
C PHE A 44 18.60 -11.33 1.51
N PHE A 45 17.49 -12.04 1.34
CA PHE A 45 16.99 -13.04 2.30
C PHE A 45 17.39 -14.46 1.90
N SER A 46 18.62 -14.61 1.39
CA SER A 46 19.13 -15.91 0.97
C SER A 46 19.13 -16.91 2.14
N GLY A 47 18.54 -18.09 1.92
CA GLY A 47 18.36 -19.12 2.96
C GLY A 47 17.00 -19.11 3.66
N GLU A 48 16.21 -18.06 3.46
CA GLU A 48 14.82 -18.01 3.94
C GLU A 48 13.86 -18.68 2.95
N GLN A 49 12.67 -19.06 3.43
CA GLN A 49 11.57 -19.44 2.54
C GLN A 49 10.93 -18.16 2.00
N ILE A 50 10.94 -17.98 0.68
CA ILE A 50 10.36 -16.83 -0.01
C ILE A 50 9.25 -17.33 -0.93
N GLU A 51 8.04 -16.82 -0.71
CA GLU A 51 6.86 -17.19 -1.49
C GLU A 51 6.87 -16.56 -2.88
N LEU A 52 6.04 -17.09 -3.78
CA LEU A 52 5.78 -16.44 -5.07
C LEU A 52 4.94 -15.16 -4.88
N PRO A 53 5.06 -14.17 -5.78
CA PRO A 53 4.29 -12.95 -5.68
C PRO A 53 2.77 -13.20 -5.80
N ASP A 54 1.97 -12.75 -4.82
CA ASP A 54 0.52 -12.60 -4.97
C ASP A 54 0.23 -11.25 -5.63
N ILE A 55 -0.42 -11.28 -6.80
CA ILE A 55 -0.54 -10.13 -7.70
C ILE A 55 -2.01 -9.75 -7.86
N ARG A 56 -2.27 -8.45 -7.69
CA ARG A 56 -3.58 -7.83 -7.90
C ARG A 56 -3.48 -6.72 -8.93
N VAL A 57 -4.39 -6.75 -9.90
CA VAL A 57 -4.47 -5.73 -10.95
C VAL A 57 -5.84 -5.06 -10.98
N SER A 58 -5.90 -3.84 -11.52
CA SER A 58 -7.15 -3.13 -11.74
C SER A 58 -7.07 -2.22 -12.97
N HIS A 59 -8.23 -1.72 -13.41
CA HIS A 59 -8.37 -0.81 -14.55
C HIS A 59 -7.79 -1.43 -15.83
N VAL A 60 -8.51 -2.42 -16.36
CA VAL A 60 -8.15 -3.03 -17.65
C VAL A 60 -8.29 -2.01 -18.77
N ILE A 61 -7.23 -1.83 -19.54
CA ILE A 61 -7.22 -1.04 -20.76
C ILE A 61 -7.27 -2.00 -21.93
N LYS A 62 -8.28 -1.84 -22.79
CA LYS A 62 -8.49 -2.66 -23.97
C LYS A 62 -8.14 -1.85 -25.21
N GLY A 63 -7.19 -2.34 -25.99
CA GLY A 63 -6.81 -1.83 -27.30
C GLY A 63 -7.23 -2.79 -28.41
N ARG A 64 -6.68 -2.56 -29.60
CA ARG A 64 -6.85 -3.42 -30.78
C ARG A 64 -5.48 -3.79 -31.33
N ILE A 65 -5.35 -4.99 -31.87
CA ILE A 65 -4.19 -5.34 -32.69
C ILE A 65 -4.16 -4.47 -33.96
N PRO A 66 -2.98 -4.26 -34.59
CA PRO A 66 -2.86 -3.42 -35.78
C PRO A 66 -3.82 -3.82 -36.91
N GLU A 67 -4.01 -5.12 -37.15
CA GLU A 67 -4.84 -5.68 -38.22
C GLU A 67 -6.34 -5.42 -38.01
N ALA A 68 -6.75 -5.11 -36.78
CA ALA A 68 -8.14 -4.91 -36.38
C ALA A 68 -8.51 -3.44 -36.12
N ILE A 69 -7.61 -2.49 -36.37
CA ILE A 69 -7.81 -1.08 -35.98
C ILE A 69 -9.07 -0.47 -36.62
N HIS A 70 -9.36 -0.84 -37.87
CA HIS A 70 -10.52 -0.36 -38.64
C HIS A 70 -11.78 -1.24 -38.47
N LYS A 71 -11.70 -2.37 -37.76
CA LYS A 71 -12.87 -3.23 -37.53
C LYS A 71 -13.89 -2.49 -36.66
N PRO A 72 -15.18 -2.42 -37.04
CA PRO A 72 -16.25 -1.91 -36.20
C PRO A 72 -16.34 -2.68 -34.86
N ALA A 73 -16.76 -2.01 -33.79
CA ALA A 73 -16.75 -2.59 -32.44
C ALA A 73 -17.59 -3.89 -32.30
N ASN A 74 -18.67 -4.02 -33.08
CA ASN A 74 -19.52 -5.20 -33.12
C ASN A 74 -18.94 -6.39 -33.91
N GLN A 75 -17.81 -6.20 -34.61
CA GLN A 75 -17.12 -7.22 -35.40
C GLN A 75 -15.75 -7.61 -34.80
N LEU A 76 -15.38 -7.05 -33.64
CA LEU A 76 -14.12 -7.38 -32.96
C LEU A 76 -14.22 -8.74 -32.28
N LEU A 77 -13.31 -9.64 -32.65
CA LEU A 77 -13.08 -10.89 -31.92
C LEU A 77 -12.28 -10.61 -30.64
N GLU A 78 -12.26 -11.54 -29.68
CA GLU A 78 -11.37 -11.40 -28.51
C GLU A 78 -9.89 -11.40 -28.93
N SER A 79 -9.52 -12.17 -29.95
CA SER A 79 -8.17 -12.17 -30.53
C SER A 79 -7.78 -10.85 -31.19
N ASP A 80 -8.76 -9.99 -31.53
CA ASP A 80 -8.50 -8.67 -32.09
C ASP A 80 -8.14 -7.63 -31.01
N LYS A 81 -8.31 -7.97 -29.73
CA LYS A 81 -8.15 -7.05 -28.61
C LYS A 81 -6.78 -7.24 -27.97
N THR A 82 -6.13 -6.13 -27.67
CA THR A 82 -4.97 -6.13 -26.77
C THR A 82 -5.43 -5.70 -25.39
N ILE A 83 -4.77 -6.19 -24.34
CA ILE A 83 -5.07 -5.78 -22.97
C ILE A 83 -3.80 -5.40 -22.23
N TYR A 84 -3.93 -4.47 -21.28
CA TYR A 84 -3.00 -4.31 -20.19
C TYR A 84 -3.74 -3.73 -18.99
N TYR A 85 -3.12 -3.74 -17.82
CA TYR A 85 -3.70 -3.14 -16.60
C TYR A 85 -3.01 -1.83 -16.28
N GLU A 86 -3.79 -0.78 -16.05
CA GLU A 86 -3.24 0.51 -15.65
C GLU A 86 -2.52 0.41 -14.30
N ARG A 87 -3.01 -0.42 -13.38
CA ARG A 87 -2.50 -0.54 -12.00
C ARG A 87 -2.23 -1.98 -11.62
N CYS A 88 -1.07 -2.21 -11.01
CA CYS A 88 -0.62 -3.49 -10.48
C CYS A 88 -0.10 -3.29 -9.06
N ALA A 89 -0.47 -4.20 -8.16
CA ALA A 89 0.08 -4.35 -6.83
C ALA A 89 0.50 -5.80 -6.65
N PHE A 90 1.56 -6.03 -5.87
CA PHE A 90 1.94 -7.39 -5.50
C PHE A 90 2.55 -7.42 -4.10
N VAL A 91 2.51 -8.61 -3.50
CA VAL A 91 3.19 -8.90 -2.23
C VAL A 91 3.95 -10.22 -2.33
N ILE A 92 5.10 -10.28 -1.67
CA ILE A 92 5.99 -11.43 -1.54
C ILE A 92 6.17 -11.63 -0.03
N GLU A 93 5.76 -12.78 0.48
CA GLU A 93 5.90 -13.10 1.88
C GLU A 93 7.17 -13.92 2.14
N VAL A 94 7.81 -13.66 3.29
CA VAL A 94 8.94 -14.45 3.80
C VAL A 94 8.47 -15.14 5.09
N PRO A 95 7.72 -16.26 5.00
CA PRO A 95 7.01 -16.86 6.14
C PRO A 95 7.89 -17.29 7.31
N THR A 96 9.18 -17.53 7.07
CA THR A 96 10.18 -17.88 8.09
C THR A 96 10.60 -16.70 8.95
N ILE A 97 10.45 -15.46 8.47
CA ILE A 97 10.68 -14.25 9.25
C ILE A 97 9.34 -13.75 9.79
N TYR A 98 9.08 -14.00 11.06
CA TYR A 98 7.84 -13.58 11.71
C TYR A 98 8.05 -13.27 13.19
N GLU A 99 7.14 -12.49 13.73
CA GLU A 99 7.05 -12.19 15.16
C GLU A 99 5.59 -12.24 15.63
N THR A 100 5.38 -12.44 16.94
CA THR A 100 4.03 -12.40 17.53
C THR A 100 3.86 -11.11 18.33
N VAL A 101 2.91 -10.28 17.91
CA VAL A 101 2.61 -9.00 18.54
C VAL A 101 1.17 -9.01 19.05
N HIS A 102 0.99 -8.90 20.36
CA HIS A 102 -0.34 -8.91 21.01
C HIS A 102 -1.22 -10.09 20.56
N GLY A 103 -0.63 -11.29 20.47
CA GLY A 103 -1.31 -12.52 20.02
C GLY A 103 -1.48 -12.64 18.51
N ASN A 104 -1.05 -11.67 17.71
CA ASN A 104 -1.17 -11.67 16.26
C ASN A 104 0.18 -11.97 15.60
N ARG A 105 0.23 -12.97 14.71
CA ARG A 105 1.43 -13.25 13.92
C ARG A 105 1.62 -12.20 12.84
N LEU A 106 2.76 -11.51 12.90
CA LEU A 106 3.25 -10.58 11.89
C LEU A 106 4.31 -11.29 11.06
N THR A 107 4.11 -11.36 9.75
CA THR A 107 5.05 -12.01 8.82
C THR A 107 5.70 -10.97 7.93
N LEU A 108 7.02 -11.06 7.72
CA LEU A 108 7.72 -10.13 6.84
C LEU A 108 7.11 -10.19 5.43
N THR A 109 6.83 -9.02 4.88
CA THR A 109 6.19 -8.88 3.57
C THR A 109 6.88 -7.76 2.80
N ILE A 110 7.29 -8.08 1.58
CA ILE A 110 7.84 -7.14 0.62
C ILE A 110 6.78 -6.96 -0.46
N GLY A 111 6.69 -5.79 -1.07
CA GLY A 111 5.78 -5.63 -2.20
C GLY A 111 5.95 -4.32 -2.91
N GLY A 112 5.09 -4.12 -3.89
CA GLY A 112 5.17 -2.93 -4.72
C GLY A 112 3.86 -2.58 -5.38
N VAL A 113 3.74 -1.31 -5.75
CA VAL A 113 2.64 -0.77 -6.53
C VAL A 113 3.20 -0.02 -7.73
N ARG A 114 2.63 -0.31 -8.89
CA ARG A 114 2.82 0.46 -10.11
C ARG A 114 1.49 0.91 -10.67
N ALA A 115 1.44 2.17 -11.07
CA ALA A 115 0.30 2.74 -11.77
C ALA A 115 0.79 3.59 -12.95
N TYR A 116 0.41 3.22 -14.18
CA TYR A 116 0.86 3.93 -15.38
C TYR A 116 0.33 5.37 -15.46
N ASN A 117 -0.81 5.66 -14.82
CA ASN A 117 -1.36 7.02 -14.72
C ASN A 117 -0.46 8.01 -13.95
N HIS A 118 0.55 7.53 -13.20
CA HIS A 118 1.56 8.38 -12.56
C HIS A 118 2.70 8.80 -13.51
N THR A 119 2.73 8.23 -14.72
CA THR A 119 3.75 8.50 -15.74
C THR A 119 3.08 9.14 -16.95
N ASN A 120 3.65 10.22 -17.48
CA ASN A 120 3.12 10.87 -18.67
C ASN A 120 3.52 10.08 -19.93
N LEU A 121 2.73 9.09 -20.33
CA LEU A 121 3.01 8.29 -21.53
C LEU A 121 2.94 9.09 -22.84
N TYR A 122 2.45 10.34 -22.83
CA TYR A 122 2.46 11.22 -24.01
C TYR A 122 3.78 11.98 -24.19
N SER A 123 4.77 11.79 -23.31
CA SER A 123 6.09 12.38 -23.43
C SER A 123 7.09 11.46 -24.15
N LYS A 124 8.36 11.88 -24.18
CA LYS A 124 9.49 10.98 -24.41
C LYS A 124 9.72 10.11 -23.17
N LYS A 125 10.40 8.98 -23.31
CA LYS A 125 10.80 8.16 -22.17
C LYS A 125 11.62 8.98 -21.19
N GLY A 126 11.29 8.81 -19.92
CA GLY A 126 11.97 9.42 -18.79
C GLY A 126 11.96 8.48 -17.60
N ALA A 127 12.22 9.03 -16.42
CA ALA A 127 12.10 8.26 -15.19
C ALA A 127 10.63 7.85 -14.96
N GLU A 128 10.46 6.58 -14.62
CA GLU A 128 9.17 5.97 -14.31
C GLU A 128 9.05 5.78 -12.80
N ARG A 129 7.82 5.87 -12.29
CA ARG A 129 7.53 5.91 -10.84
C ARG A 129 7.02 4.59 -10.33
N PHE A 130 7.64 4.12 -9.26
CA PHE A 130 7.28 2.92 -8.53
C PHE A 130 7.10 3.21 -7.05
N LYS A 131 6.29 2.40 -6.39
CA LYS A 131 6.21 2.33 -4.95
C LYS A 131 6.68 0.96 -4.50
N VAL A 132 7.60 0.91 -3.55
CA VAL A 132 8.11 -0.35 -3.00
C VAL A 132 8.04 -0.26 -1.49
N PHE A 133 7.66 -1.34 -0.83
CA PHE A 133 7.71 -1.43 0.62
C PHE A 133 8.33 -2.74 1.08
N ILE A 134 8.87 -2.70 2.30
CA ILE A 134 9.18 -3.84 3.15
C ILE A 134 8.56 -3.55 4.53
N GLY A 135 7.86 -4.53 5.08
CA GLY A 135 7.09 -4.35 6.31
C GLY A 135 6.59 -5.68 6.83
N PHE A 136 5.48 -5.65 7.56
CA PHE A 136 4.87 -6.86 8.11
C PHE A 136 3.39 -6.95 7.77
N THR A 137 2.90 -8.15 7.50
CA THR A 137 1.46 -8.40 7.37
C THR A 137 0.93 -9.11 8.61
N CYS A 138 -0.12 -8.56 9.21
CA CYS A 138 -0.84 -9.19 10.31
C CYS A 138 -1.72 -10.33 9.79
N LYS A 139 -1.39 -11.57 10.09
CA LYS A 139 -2.02 -12.75 9.47
C LYS A 139 -3.50 -12.93 9.80
N VAL A 140 -3.97 -12.46 10.96
CA VAL A 140 -5.37 -12.59 11.39
C VAL A 140 -6.31 -11.84 10.44
N CYS A 141 -5.86 -10.70 9.91
CA CYS A 141 -6.69 -9.81 9.11
C CYS A 141 -6.07 -9.42 7.77
N THR A 142 -4.83 -9.79 7.48
CA THR A 142 -4.02 -9.32 6.34
C THR A 142 -3.82 -7.80 6.30
N ASN A 143 -3.80 -7.15 7.46
CA ASN A 143 -3.44 -5.74 7.56
C ASN A 143 -1.95 -5.55 7.25
N LEU A 144 -1.65 -4.69 6.29
CA LEU A 144 -0.28 -4.34 5.95
C LEU A 144 0.25 -3.26 6.90
N CYS A 145 1.36 -3.57 7.57
CA CYS A 145 2.07 -2.70 8.48
C CYS A 145 3.34 -2.17 7.79
N VAL A 146 3.40 -0.86 7.57
CA VAL A 146 4.49 -0.19 6.83
C VAL A 146 5.11 0.89 7.71
N SER A 147 6.44 0.93 7.77
CA SER A 147 7.23 1.95 8.47
C SER A 147 7.93 2.91 7.49
N THR A 148 8.49 4.00 8.02
CA THR A 148 9.14 5.06 7.20
C THR A 148 10.37 4.56 6.46
N ASP A 149 11.21 3.78 7.14
CA ASP A 149 12.44 3.19 6.60
C ASP A 149 12.18 1.97 5.70
N GLY A 150 10.94 1.46 5.72
CA GLY A 150 10.47 0.36 4.89
C GLY A 150 9.59 0.80 3.71
N TYR A 151 9.53 2.09 3.35
CA TYR A 151 8.67 2.56 2.27
C TYR A 151 9.32 3.59 1.35
N LEU A 152 9.40 3.25 0.06
CA LEU A 152 9.74 4.17 -1.02
C LEU A 152 8.46 4.60 -1.75
N SER A 153 7.97 5.79 -1.44
CA SER A 153 6.71 6.32 -2.00
C SER A 153 6.81 6.84 -3.43
N CYS A 154 8.02 7.15 -3.89
CA CYS A 154 8.29 7.64 -5.24
C CYS A 154 9.71 7.23 -5.66
N LEU A 155 9.88 5.95 -6.01
CA LEU A 155 11.10 5.46 -6.61
C LEU A 155 11.08 5.77 -8.11
N GLU A 156 11.90 6.74 -8.53
CA GLU A 156 12.06 7.14 -9.93
C GLU A 156 13.25 6.43 -10.56
N VAL A 157 13.00 5.58 -11.55
CA VAL A 157 14.03 4.76 -12.23
C VAL A 157 13.83 4.76 -13.73
N THR A 158 14.91 4.53 -14.48
CA THR A 158 14.86 4.46 -15.95
C THR A 158 15.00 3.04 -16.49
N ASN A 159 15.46 2.11 -15.64
CA ASN A 159 15.72 0.72 -16.00
C ASN A 159 15.55 -0.21 -14.76
N THR A 160 15.50 -1.52 -14.98
CA THR A 160 15.30 -2.53 -13.92
C THR A 160 16.51 -2.70 -13.00
N ARG A 161 17.73 -2.36 -13.45
CA ARG A 161 18.94 -2.45 -12.62
C ARG A 161 18.92 -1.41 -11.51
N ASP A 162 18.55 -0.17 -11.84
CA ASP A 162 18.41 0.90 -10.85
C ASP A 162 17.29 0.57 -9.84
N LEU A 163 16.20 -0.05 -10.33
CA LEU A 163 15.12 -0.55 -9.50
C LEU A 163 15.61 -1.60 -8.50
N TYR A 164 16.29 -2.64 -8.98
CA TYR A 164 16.89 -3.68 -8.14
C TYR A 164 17.84 -3.10 -7.08
N GLN A 165 18.73 -2.19 -7.48
CA GLN A 165 19.70 -1.56 -6.58
C GLN A 165 19.03 -0.74 -5.49
N ALA A 166 18.04 0.08 -5.85
CA ALA A 166 17.29 0.89 -4.89
C ALA A 166 16.50 0.03 -3.88
N VAL A 167 15.97 -1.11 -4.33
CA VAL A 167 15.27 -2.08 -3.47
C VAL A 167 16.24 -2.72 -2.47
N LEU A 168 17.43 -3.16 -2.91
CA LEU A 168 18.46 -3.68 -2.00
C LEU A 168 18.91 -2.64 -0.97
N GLU A 169 19.10 -1.39 -1.40
CA GLU A 169 19.45 -0.30 -0.48
C GLU A 169 18.35 -0.04 0.56
N MET A 170 17.08 -0.15 0.17
CA MET A 170 15.96 -0.08 1.12
C MET A 170 16.03 -1.22 2.13
N PHE A 171 16.29 -2.45 1.69
CA PHE A 171 16.41 -3.60 2.60
C PHE A 171 17.55 -3.43 3.61
N HIS A 172 18.71 -2.92 3.18
CA HIS A 172 19.82 -2.64 4.09
C HIS A 172 19.52 -1.55 5.12
N LYS A 173 18.63 -0.60 4.79
CA LYS A 173 18.27 0.51 5.69
C LYS A 173 17.13 0.16 6.64
N TYR A 174 16.29 -0.80 6.27
CA TYR A 174 15.10 -1.18 7.02
C TYR A 174 15.44 -1.92 8.32
N ASP A 175 15.01 -1.37 9.46
CA ASP A 175 15.21 -1.99 10.77
C ASP A 175 13.93 -2.74 11.21
N ALA A 176 13.90 -4.04 10.92
CA ALA A 176 12.78 -4.91 11.26
C ALA A 176 12.53 -5.00 12.77
N ALA A 177 13.59 -5.02 13.59
CA ALA A 177 13.48 -5.13 15.04
C ALA A 177 12.86 -3.86 15.64
N LYS A 178 13.30 -2.69 15.18
CA LYS A 178 12.70 -1.40 15.55
C LYS A 178 11.24 -1.32 15.14
N HIS A 179 10.89 -1.79 13.94
CA HIS A 179 9.49 -1.81 13.48
C HIS A 179 8.62 -2.71 14.36
N ILE A 180 9.06 -3.93 14.69
CA ILE A 180 8.34 -4.81 15.61
C ILE A 180 8.21 -4.19 17.00
N HIS A 181 9.27 -3.57 17.52
CA HIS A 181 9.22 -2.89 18.80
C HIS A 181 8.17 -1.77 18.82
N LEU A 182 8.09 -0.97 17.74
CA LEU A 182 7.03 0.02 17.58
C LEU A 182 5.64 -0.62 17.66
N MET A 183 5.39 -1.69 16.90
CA MET A 183 4.11 -2.40 16.90
C MET A 183 3.75 -2.96 18.29
N GLN A 184 4.73 -3.49 19.03
CA GLN A 184 4.56 -3.95 20.40
C GLN A 184 4.21 -2.80 21.34
N SER A 185 4.90 -1.66 21.23
CA SER A 185 4.70 -0.51 22.10
C SER A 185 3.28 0.10 22.00
N LEU A 186 2.62 -0.02 20.84
CA LEU A 186 1.24 0.43 20.66
C LEU A 186 0.22 -0.32 21.55
N GLY A 187 0.54 -1.52 22.05
CA GLY A 187 -0.38 -2.18 23.00
C GLY A 187 -0.21 -1.72 24.45
N ASN A 188 0.82 -0.93 24.76
CA ASN A 188 1.07 -0.45 26.12
C ASN A 188 0.20 0.77 26.48
N THR A 189 -0.52 1.32 25.50
CA THR A 189 -1.32 2.54 25.62
C THR A 189 -2.74 2.26 25.16
N SER A 190 -3.71 2.82 25.85
CA SER A 190 -5.12 2.77 25.46
C SER A 190 -5.75 4.15 25.47
N MET A 191 -6.76 4.33 24.63
CA MET A 191 -7.64 5.49 24.66
C MET A 191 -9.02 5.08 25.19
N THR A 192 -9.65 5.98 25.95
CA THR A 192 -11.03 5.81 26.40
C THR A 192 -12.00 5.92 25.23
N GLU A 193 -13.22 5.39 25.38
CA GLU A 193 -14.29 5.54 24.39
C GLU A 193 -14.58 7.01 24.07
N HIS A 194 -14.51 7.89 25.08
CA HIS A 194 -14.68 9.33 24.88
C HIS A 194 -13.60 9.91 23.96
N GLN A 195 -12.32 9.58 24.21
CA GLN A 195 -11.20 10.01 23.36
C GLN A 195 -11.32 9.46 21.95
N PHE A 196 -11.73 8.20 21.79
CA PHE A 196 -11.97 7.61 20.48
C PHE A 196 -13.10 8.31 19.71
N CYS A 197 -14.23 8.59 20.37
CA CYS A 197 -15.34 9.33 19.75
C CYS A 197 -14.91 10.76 19.33
N GLN A 198 -14.14 11.45 20.17
CA GLN A 198 -13.60 12.78 19.87
C GLN A 198 -12.68 12.73 18.65
N LEU A 199 -11.74 11.79 18.65
CA LEU A 199 -10.84 11.51 17.54
C LEU A 199 -11.59 11.26 16.24
N LEU A 200 -12.57 10.36 16.26
CA LEU A 200 -13.38 10.04 15.10
C LEU A 200 -14.11 11.28 14.56
N GLY A 201 -14.63 12.13 15.45
CA GLY A 201 -15.24 13.42 15.08
C GLY A 201 -14.24 14.36 14.40
N ARG A 202 -13.03 14.52 14.96
CA ARG A 202 -11.95 15.34 14.38
C ARG A 202 -11.48 14.80 13.04
N MET A 203 -11.36 13.49 12.87
CA MET A 203 -11.03 12.86 11.58
C MET A 203 -12.08 13.18 10.50
N ARG A 204 -13.37 13.19 10.84
CA ARG A 204 -14.42 13.62 9.88
C ARG A 204 -14.33 15.11 9.55
N LEU A 205 -14.05 15.96 10.54
CA LEU A 205 -13.89 17.39 10.31
C LEU A 205 -12.67 17.71 9.44
N TYR A 206 -11.56 16.98 9.62
CA TYR A 206 -10.32 17.20 8.88
C TYR A 206 -10.55 17.24 7.36
N GLN A 207 -11.36 16.32 6.83
CA GLN A 207 -11.67 16.25 5.39
C GLN A 207 -12.45 17.47 4.88
N SER A 208 -13.17 18.15 5.77
CA SER A 208 -13.97 19.34 5.45
C SER A 208 -13.22 20.65 5.72
N LEU A 209 -12.02 20.61 6.31
CA LEU A 209 -11.25 21.80 6.61
C LEU A 209 -10.73 22.48 5.33
N PRO A 210 -10.68 23.82 5.27
CA PRO A 210 -9.97 24.51 4.21
C PRO A 210 -8.48 24.12 4.18
N GLN A 211 -7.88 24.10 2.98
CA GLN A 211 -6.48 23.68 2.80
C GLN A 211 -5.48 24.44 3.67
N GLY A 212 -5.75 25.71 4.00
CA GLY A 212 -4.89 26.50 4.90
C GLY A 212 -4.78 25.86 6.30
N TYR A 213 -5.92 25.46 6.87
CA TYR A 213 -5.97 24.84 8.21
C TYR A 213 -5.40 23.43 8.22
N GLN A 214 -5.58 22.67 7.13
CA GLN A 214 -5.02 21.32 7.02
C GLN A 214 -3.49 21.31 7.05
N LYS A 215 -2.82 22.39 6.65
CA LYS A 215 -1.35 22.47 6.64
C LYS A 215 -0.74 22.50 8.04
N ASP A 216 -1.49 23.00 9.02
CA ASP A 216 -1.03 23.14 10.40
C ASP A 216 -1.33 21.89 11.26
N ILE A 217 -2.07 20.93 10.70
CA ILE A 217 -2.46 19.68 11.36
C ILE A 217 -1.69 18.53 10.70
N PRO A 218 -1.25 17.50 11.46
CA PRO A 218 -0.63 16.34 10.85
C PRO A 218 -1.51 15.72 9.77
N LYS A 219 -0.88 15.42 8.63
CA LYS A 219 -1.59 14.96 7.43
C LYS A 219 -2.35 13.67 7.71
N MET A 220 -3.62 13.64 7.34
CA MET A 220 -4.43 12.41 7.31
C MET A 220 -4.89 12.11 5.89
N LEU A 221 -4.55 10.93 5.38
CA LEU A 221 -4.86 10.47 4.03
C LEU A 221 -6.13 9.61 3.94
N LEU A 222 -6.65 9.15 5.08
CA LEU A 222 -7.90 8.41 5.16
C LEU A 222 -9.08 9.35 4.84
N THR A 223 -9.92 8.95 3.89
CA THR A 223 -11.12 9.71 3.49
C THR A 223 -12.30 9.40 4.39
N ASP A 224 -13.40 10.16 4.25
CA ASP A 224 -14.66 9.91 4.98
C ASP A 224 -15.14 8.46 4.88
N THR A 225 -14.91 7.79 3.74
CA THR A 225 -15.26 6.37 3.58
C THR A 225 -14.45 5.48 4.53
N GLN A 226 -13.13 5.68 4.59
CA GLN A 226 -12.29 4.90 5.50
C GLN A 226 -12.57 5.26 6.97
N VAL A 227 -12.77 6.54 7.29
CA VAL A 227 -13.14 6.96 8.66
C VAL A 227 -14.44 6.29 9.10
N ASN A 228 -15.45 6.23 8.23
CA ASN A 228 -16.69 5.51 8.52
C ASN A 228 -16.48 4.00 8.68
N ASN A 229 -15.55 3.39 7.92
CA ASN A 229 -15.21 1.99 8.08
C ASN A 229 -14.51 1.71 9.43
N VAL A 230 -13.67 2.62 9.91
CA VAL A 230 -13.07 2.53 11.26
C VAL A 230 -14.17 2.52 12.34
N ALA A 231 -15.16 3.41 12.23
CA ALA A 231 -16.29 3.45 13.15
C ALA A 231 -17.10 2.15 13.16
N LYS A 232 -17.38 1.59 11.97
CA LYS A 232 -18.07 0.30 11.84
C LYS A 232 -17.26 -0.86 12.44
N ALA A 233 -15.95 -0.88 12.19
CA ALA A 233 -15.06 -1.93 12.68
C ALA A 233 -14.86 -1.85 14.19
N TYR A 234 -14.79 -0.66 14.78
CA TYR A 234 -14.76 -0.49 16.25
C TYR A 234 -15.92 -1.21 16.96
N ILE A 235 -17.10 -1.25 16.31
CA ILE A 235 -18.31 -1.90 16.82
C ILE A 235 -18.34 -3.39 16.50
N ASN A 236 -18.01 -3.77 15.26
CA ASN A 236 -18.34 -5.09 14.72
C ASN A 236 -17.14 -6.02 14.49
N ASP A 237 -15.90 -5.52 14.54
CA ASP A 237 -14.72 -6.34 14.27
C ASP A 237 -14.44 -7.28 15.44
N GLU A 238 -14.39 -8.59 15.17
CA GLU A 238 -14.21 -9.63 16.19
C GLU A 238 -12.83 -9.58 16.86
N ASN A 239 -11.80 -9.12 16.14
CA ASN A 239 -10.41 -9.14 16.61
C ASN A 239 -9.99 -7.80 17.23
N PHE A 240 -10.42 -6.69 16.64
CA PHE A 240 -9.95 -5.35 16.97
C PHE A 240 -11.04 -4.41 17.46
N GLY A 241 -12.31 -4.85 17.47
CA GLY A 241 -13.41 -4.11 18.08
C GLY A 241 -13.20 -3.89 19.58
N SER A 242 -13.82 -2.84 20.10
CA SER A 242 -13.67 -2.46 21.51
C SER A 242 -14.87 -1.69 22.08
N LEU A 243 -16.06 -1.84 21.50
CA LEU A 243 -17.27 -1.18 22.00
C LEU A 243 -17.46 -1.40 23.51
N GLY A 244 -17.66 -0.31 24.25
CA GLY A 244 -17.87 -0.32 25.70
C GLY A 244 -16.61 -0.57 26.54
N ASN A 245 -15.41 -0.58 25.95
CA ASN A 245 -14.14 -0.77 26.63
C ASN A 245 -13.06 0.18 26.07
N ASP A 246 -11.97 0.36 26.81
CA ASP A 246 -10.82 1.12 26.34
C ASP A 246 -10.18 0.46 25.10
N LEU A 247 -9.85 1.29 24.11
CA LEU A 247 -9.26 0.87 22.85
C LEU A 247 -7.73 1.00 22.91
N SER A 248 -7.01 -0.12 22.96
CA SER A 248 -5.54 -0.11 22.84
C SER A 248 -5.10 0.52 21.51
N MET A 249 -3.95 1.20 21.49
CA MET A 249 -3.42 1.80 20.26
C MET A 249 -3.05 0.74 19.21
N TRP A 250 -2.73 -0.49 19.62
CA TRP A 250 -2.56 -1.64 18.71
C TRP A 250 -3.86 -1.99 17.97
N LYS A 251 -4.99 -2.07 18.70
CA LYS A 251 -6.31 -2.29 18.08
C LYS A 251 -6.67 -1.12 17.18
N PHE A 252 -6.51 0.12 17.64
CA PHE A 252 -6.77 1.31 16.84
C PHE A 252 -5.99 1.31 15.52
N TYR A 253 -4.68 1.02 15.58
CA TYR A 253 -3.85 0.87 14.38
C TYR A 253 -4.43 -0.15 13.40
N ASN A 254 -4.85 -1.31 13.89
CA ASN A 254 -5.45 -2.35 13.06
C ASN A 254 -6.81 -1.94 12.47
N LEU A 255 -7.60 -1.12 13.16
CA LEU A 255 -8.82 -0.54 12.59
C LEU A 255 -8.50 0.41 11.43
N LEU A 256 -7.45 1.25 11.56
CA LEU A 256 -7.01 2.15 10.48
C LEU A 256 -6.52 1.38 9.25
N THR A 257 -5.62 0.42 9.44
CA THR A 257 -5.07 -0.40 8.34
C THR A 257 -6.13 -1.32 7.73
N GLY A 258 -7.08 -1.79 8.54
CA GLY A 258 -8.23 -2.58 8.07
C GLY A 258 -9.14 -1.76 7.16
N ALA A 259 -9.48 -0.54 7.55
CA ALA A 259 -10.26 0.38 6.72
C ALA A 259 -9.55 0.71 5.39
N ASN A 260 -8.22 0.78 5.40
CA ASN A 260 -7.41 1.09 4.22
C ASN A 260 -7.50 0.02 3.10
N LYS A 261 -7.92 -1.21 3.37
CA LYS A 261 -8.07 -2.26 2.32
C LYS A 261 -9.08 -1.91 1.22
N SER A 262 -9.97 -0.97 1.50
CA SER A 262 -10.93 -0.42 0.53
C SER A 262 -10.33 0.61 -0.43
N SER A 263 -9.07 1.01 -0.22
CA SER A 263 -8.38 2.00 -1.05
C SER A 263 -8.02 1.45 -2.43
N TYR A 264 -7.92 2.36 -3.40
CA TYR A 264 -7.33 2.06 -4.70
C TYR A 264 -5.84 1.70 -4.55
N ILE A 265 -5.36 0.81 -5.43
CA ILE A 265 -3.98 0.30 -5.47
C ILE A 265 -2.94 1.44 -5.34
N ASP A 266 -3.10 2.49 -6.14
CA ASP A 266 -2.18 3.63 -6.23
C ASP A 266 -2.08 4.46 -4.94
N SER A 267 -3.13 4.49 -4.12
CA SER A 267 -3.20 5.22 -2.84
C SER A 267 -2.99 4.34 -1.60
N PHE A 268 -3.02 3.02 -1.76
CA PHE A 268 -3.05 2.07 -0.66
C PHE A 268 -1.82 2.16 0.24
N LEU A 269 -0.61 2.15 -0.35
CA LEU A 269 0.64 2.17 0.42
C LEU A 269 0.85 3.50 1.17
N ASP A 270 0.53 4.64 0.54
CA ASP A 270 0.64 5.94 1.21
C ASP A 270 -0.28 6.00 2.43
N ARG A 271 -1.51 5.50 2.31
CA ARG A 271 -2.45 5.44 3.42
C ARG A 271 -2.06 4.43 4.49
N ALA A 272 -1.43 3.31 4.10
CA ALA A 272 -0.93 2.31 5.06
C ALA A 272 0.19 2.92 5.92
N TYR A 273 1.14 3.60 5.27
CA TYR A 273 2.20 4.33 5.97
C TYR A 273 1.62 5.46 6.84
N ASN A 274 0.70 6.26 6.30
CA ASN A 274 0.07 7.34 7.06
C ASN A 274 -0.76 6.84 8.26
N ALA A 275 -1.34 5.64 8.20
CA ALA A 275 -1.99 5.01 9.35
C ALA A 275 -0.98 4.71 10.48
N THR A 276 0.24 4.31 10.15
CA THR A 276 1.33 4.15 11.14
C THR A 276 1.70 5.49 11.77
N GLU A 277 1.83 6.55 10.96
CA GLU A 277 2.12 7.90 11.47
C GLU A 277 1.00 8.42 12.39
N LEU A 278 -0.27 8.23 12.01
CA LEU A 278 -1.43 8.63 12.80
C LEU A 278 -1.51 7.86 14.12
N ALA A 279 -1.38 6.53 14.09
CA ALA A 279 -1.45 5.72 15.30
C ALA A 279 -0.31 6.07 16.27
N THR A 280 0.91 6.24 15.76
CA THR A 280 2.07 6.61 16.58
C THR A 280 1.92 8.03 17.12
N GLY A 281 1.52 8.98 16.28
CA GLY A 281 1.32 10.37 16.67
C GLY A 281 0.24 10.56 17.72
N ILE A 282 -0.91 9.89 17.55
CA ILE A 282 -1.99 9.91 18.54
C ILE A 282 -1.55 9.22 19.84
N CYS A 283 -0.80 8.11 19.74
CA CYS A 283 -0.23 7.44 20.92
C CYS A 283 0.67 8.40 21.72
N SER A 284 1.52 9.17 21.05
CA SER A 284 2.33 10.21 21.70
C SER A 284 1.49 11.34 22.29
N ALA A 285 0.43 11.78 21.60
CA ALA A 285 -0.45 12.84 22.09
C ALA A 285 -1.23 12.43 23.35
N LEU A 286 -1.59 11.15 23.49
CA LEU A 286 -2.14 10.61 24.73
C LEU A 286 -1.18 10.72 25.93
N HIS A 287 0.13 10.87 25.66
CA HIS A 287 1.17 11.12 26.67
C HIS A 287 1.62 12.59 26.74
N GLY A 288 0.91 13.51 26.09
CA GLY A 288 1.17 14.95 26.17
C GLY A 288 2.01 15.55 25.03
N ASP A 289 2.22 14.83 23.93
CA ASP A 289 2.80 15.42 22.71
C ASP A 289 1.79 16.32 21.98
N ASP A 290 2.18 17.56 21.70
CA ASP A 290 1.27 18.56 21.11
C ASP A 290 0.98 18.36 19.62
N LYS A 291 1.82 17.61 18.89
CA LYS A 291 1.79 17.57 17.42
C LYS A 291 0.48 17.01 16.88
N TYR A 292 -0.07 15.97 17.51
CA TYR A 292 -1.33 15.34 17.12
C TYR A 292 -2.49 15.72 18.05
N GLN A 293 -2.28 16.67 18.96
CA GLN A 293 -3.25 17.02 20.00
C GLN A 293 -4.57 17.55 19.44
N TRP A 294 -4.56 18.19 18.25
CA TRP A 294 -5.77 18.65 17.57
C TRP A 294 -6.80 17.52 17.37
N PHE A 295 -6.33 16.29 17.15
CA PHE A 295 -7.20 15.13 16.98
C PHE A 295 -7.87 14.69 18.30
N LEU A 296 -7.31 15.03 19.46
CA LEU A 296 -7.82 14.63 20.78
C LEU A 296 -8.50 15.77 21.54
N SER A 297 -8.26 17.03 21.16
CA SER A 297 -8.91 18.24 21.67
C SER A 297 -10.35 18.39 21.20
#